data_AF-A0AAW4NCH4-F1
#
_entry.id   AF-A0AAW4NCH4-F1
#
_cell.length_a   1.000
_cell.length_b   1.000
_cell.length_c   1.000
_cell.angle_alpha   90.00
_cell.angle_beta   90.00
_cell.angle_gamma   90.00
#
_symmetry.space_group_name_H-M   'P 1'
#
loop_
_entity.id
_entity.type
_entity.pdbx_description
1 polymer ?
#
loop_
_entity_poly.entity_id
_entity_poly.type
_entity_poly.pdbx_seq_one_letter_code
_entity_poly.pdbx_strand_id
1 'polypeptide(L)'
;MLNIDLLENLYAGLDNDKKQELMTLVFKKSRQTFSYFRRTKDVSLSKVEIIADYFHMPLDYFRINSAFKANNVAGNNNYVGNVSISTNLLIENQALKNELAALKETLRAKDESLKAKDMLIETLHSTNNKQ
;
A
#
# COMPACT_ATOMS: atom_id res chain seq x y z
N MET A 1 -12.07 -14.73 -11.39
CA MET A 1 -11.10 -13.86 -12.12
C MET A 1 -10.12 -13.26 -11.14
N LEU A 2 -8.87 -13.04 -11.58
CA LEU A 2 -7.78 -12.48 -10.77
C LEU A 2 -7.84 -10.94 -10.76
N ASN A 3 -7.60 -10.32 -9.61
CA ASN A 3 -7.48 -8.88 -9.45
C ASN A 3 -6.07 -8.44 -9.89
N ILE A 4 -5.93 -8.10 -11.18
CA ILE A 4 -4.64 -7.80 -11.78
C ILE A 4 -4.06 -6.48 -11.25
N ASP A 5 -4.91 -5.47 -11.02
CA ASP A 5 -4.44 -4.16 -10.57
C ASP A 5 -3.84 -4.24 -9.16
N LEU A 6 -4.45 -5.03 -8.26
CA LEU A 6 -3.89 -5.34 -6.95
C LEU A 6 -2.54 -6.04 -7.06
N LEU A 7 -2.44 -7.03 -7.93
CA LEU A 7 -1.20 -7.79 -8.14
C LEU A 7 -0.08 -6.91 -8.70
N GLU A 8 -0.39 -6.04 -9.66
CA GLU A 8 0.58 -5.08 -10.23
C GLU A 8 1.07 -4.09 -9.18
N ASN A 9 0.19 -3.62 -8.28
CA ASN A 9 0.57 -2.74 -7.18
C ASN A 9 1.49 -3.44 -6.16
N LEU A 10 1.15 -4.65 -5.75
CA LEU A 10 1.99 -5.45 -4.83
C LEU A 10 3.34 -5.76 -5.48
N TYR A 11 3.34 -6.12 -6.76
CA TYR A 11 4.56 -6.36 -7.52
C TYR A 11 5.43 -5.12 -7.65
N ALA A 12 4.85 -3.94 -7.87
CA ALA A 12 5.59 -2.69 -8.00
C ALA A 12 6.43 -2.37 -6.74
N GLY A 13 5.91 -2.71 -5.56
CA GLY A 13 6.56 -2.51 -4.26
C GLY A 13 7.69 -3.48 -3.93
N LEU A 14 7.94 -4.51 -4.76
CA LEU A 14 9.04 -5.45 -4.55
C LEU A 14 10.37 -4.92 -5.08
N ASP A 15 11.47 -5.35 -4.45
CA ASP A 15 12.84 -5.17 -4.94
C ASP A 15 13.05 -5.93 -6.26
N ASN A 16 14.04 -5.53 -7.07
CA ASN A 16 14.30 -6.14 -8.38
C ASN A 16 14.58 -7.65 -8.29
N ASP A 17 15.30 -8.10 -7.27
CA ASP A 17 15.60 -9.53 -7.08
C ASP A 17 14.33 -10.34 -6.76
N LYS A 18 13.50 -9.82 -5.86
CA LYS A 18 12.20 -10.40 -5.49
C LYS A 18 11.24 -10.43 -6.67
N LYS A 19 11.26 -9.38 -7.51
CA LYS A 19 10.49 -9.34 -8.77
C LYS A 19 10.89 -10.50 -9.69
N GLN A 20 12.19 -10.74 -9.89
CA GLN A 20 12.67 -11.84 -10.74
C GLN A 20 12.34 -13.21 -10.15
N GLU A 21 12.47 -13.37 -8.83
CA GLU A 21 12.11 -14.59 -8.12
C GLU A 21 10.63 -14.94 -8.30
N LEU A 22 9.73 -13.98 -8.04
CA LEU A 22 8.28 -14.18 -8.21
C LEU A 22 7.92 -14.51 -9.67
N MET A 23 8.51 -13.81 -10.64
CA MET A 23 8.29 -14.13 -12.06
C MET A 23 8.75 -15.55 -12.41
N THR A 24 9.88 -15.98 -11.86
CA THR A 24 10.41 -17.34 -12.05
C THR A 24 9.50 -18.38 -11.41
N LEU A 25 8.92 -18.13 -10.24
CA LEU A 25 7.99 -19.05 -9.60
C LEU A 25 6.68 -19.19 -10.40
N VAL A 26 6.08 -18.06 -10.80
CA VAL A 26 4.76 -18.03 -11.46
C VAL A 26 4.82 -18.50 -12.91
N PHE A 27 5.87 -18.13 -13.64
CA PHE A 27 6.01 -18.39 -15.08
C PHE A 27 7.11 -19.39 -15.43
N LYS A 28 7.85 -19.91 -14.44
CA LYS A 28 8.96 -20.86 -14.61
C LYS A 28 10.00 -20.25 -15.56
N LYS A 29 10.28 -20.92 -16.69
CA LYS A 29 11.23 -20.47 -17.70
C LYS A 29 10.63 -19.51 -18.74
N SER A 30 9.37 -19.11 -18.57
CA SER A 30 8.66 -18.27 -19.54
C SER A 30 8.92 -16.78 -19.27
N ARG A 31 9.23 -16.01 -20.31
CA ARG A 31 9.41 -14.54 -20.27
C ARG A 31 8.09 -13.76 -20.15
N GLN A 32 7.07 -14.36 -19.53
CA GLN A 32 5.77 -13.74 -19.36
C GLN A 32 5.78 -12.76 -18.18
N THR A 33 4.95 -11.72 -18.29
CA THR A 33 4.69 -10.76 -17.22
C THR A 33 3.25 -10.90 -16.76
N PHE A 34 2.86 -10.22 -15.68
CA PHE A 34 1.45 -10.19 -15.24
C PHE A 34 0.48 -9.64 -16.28
N SER A 35 0.96 -8.92 -17.30
CA SER A 35 0.17 -8.54 -18.49
C SER A 35 -0.36 -9.75 -19.28
N TYR A 36 0.23 -10.94 -19.11
CA TYR A 36 -0.31 -12.20 -19.61
C TYR A 36 -1.70 -12.48 -19.04
N PHE A 37 -1.92 -12.24 -17.75
CA PHE A 37 -3.20 -12.51 -17.08
C PHE A 37 -4.33 -11.60 -17.57
N ARG A 38 -4.02 -10.36 -18.02
CA ARG A 38 -5.02 -9.49 -18.68
C ARG A 38 -5.54 -10.09 -19.99
N ARG A 39 -4.71 -10.85 -20.71
CA ARG A 39 -5.05 -11.43 -22.02
C ARG A 39 -5.82 -12.72 -21.90
N THR A 40 -5.45 -13.60 -20.97
CA THR A 40 -6.02 -14.95 -20.92
C THR A 40 -7.34 -15.05 -20.19
N LYS A 41 -7.74 -14.03 -19.40
CA LYS A 41 -8.94 -13.95 -18.53
C LYS A 41 -9.08 -15.06 -17.48
N ASP A 42 -8.49 -16.22 -17.72
CA ASP A 42 -8.44 -17.38 -16.86
C ASP A 42 -7.00 -17.65 -16.43
N VAL A 43 -6.81 -17.79 -15.12
CA VAL A 43 -5.52 -18.03 -14.48
C VAL A 43 -5.66 -19.32 -13.69
N SER A 44 -4.79 -20.29 -13.97
CA SER A 44 -4.77 -21.56 -13.26
C SER A 44 -4.62 -21.36 -11.76
N LEU A 45 -5.37 -22.11 -10.95
CA LEU A 45 -5.34 -22.04 -9.49
C LEU A 45 -3.91 -22.10 -8.93
N SER A 46 -3.07 -23.01 -9.44
CA SER A 46 -1.67 -23.16 -9.04
C SER A 46 -0.85 -21.87 -9.15
N LYS A 47 -1.08 -21.04 -10.18
CA LYS A 47 -0.38 -19.74 -10.29
C LYS A 47 -0.86 -18.76 -9.23
N VAL A 48 -2.15 -18.82 -8.88
CA VAL A 48 -2.73 -17.98 -7.82
C VAL A 48 -2.23 -18.44 -6.45
N GLU A 49 -2.09 -19.74 -6.21
CA GLU A 49 -1.49 -20.33 -4.99
C GLU A 49 -0.05 -19.85 -4.81
N ILE A 50 0.77 -19.94 -5.86
CA ILE A 50 2.17 -19.45 -5.82
C ILE A 50 2.21 -17.96 -5.46
N ILE A 51 1.33 -17.14 -6.04
CA ILE A 51 1.25 -15.70 -5.72
C ILE A 51 0.83 -15.51 -4.27
N ALA A 52 -0.19 -16.24 -3.81
CA ALA A 52 -0.71 -16.18 -2.46
C ALA A 52 0.34 -16.55 -1.41
N ASP A 53 1.06 -17.64 -1.64
CA ASP A 53 2.15 -18.12 -0.80
C ASP A 53 3.31 -17.10 -0.77
N TYR A 54 3.66 -16.53 -1.92
CA TYR A 54 4.75 -15.55 -2.03
C TYR A 54 4.47 -14.27 -1.23
N PHE A 55 3.23 -13.79 -1.25
CA PHE A 55 2.81 -12.60 -0.51
C PHE A 55 2.30 -12.90 0.91
N HIS A 56 2.26 -14.18 1.31
CA HIS A 56 1.69 -14.65 2.58
C HIS A 56 0.26 -14.14 2.81
N MET A 57 -0.55 -14.14 1.75
CA MET A 57 -1.96 -13.70 1.78
C MET A 57 -2.89 -14.85 1.38
N PRO A 58 -4.14 -14.87 1.88
CA PRO A 58 -5.11 -15.87 1.45
C PRO A 58 -5.35 -15.83 -0.06
N LEU A 59 -5.52 -16.99 -0.70
CA LEU A 59 -5.74 -17.08 -2.14
C LEU A 59 -6.92 -16.23 -2.63
N ASP A 60 -8.00 -16.19 -1.83
CA ASP A 60 -9.18 -15.39 -2.13
C ASP A 60 -8.88 -13.89 -2.23
N TYR A 61 -7.78 -13.40 -1.64
CA TYR A 61 -7.36 -12.00 -1.69
C TYR A 61 -7.07 -11.51 -3.11
N PHE A 62 -6.64 -12.41 -3.98
CA PHE A 62 -6.32 -12.07 -5.35
C PHE A 62 -7.53 -12.23 -6.28
N ARG A 63 -8.72 -12.58 -5.78
CA ARG A 63 -9.92 -12.74 -6.62
C ARG A 63 -10.68 -11.41 -6.74
N ILE A 64 -11.19 -11.12 -7.94
CA ILE A 64 -12.07 -9.96 -8.16
C ILE A 64 -13.31 -10.09 -7.27
N ASN A 65 -13.74 -8.99 -6.65
CA ASN A 65 -14.87 -8.92 -5.73
C ASN A 65 -14.73 -9.81 -4.47
N SER A 66 -13.50 -10.14 -4.06
CA SER A 66 -13.28 -10.78 -2.76
C SER A 66 -13.67 -9.80 -1.64
N ALA A 67 -14.90 -9.92 -1.16
CA ALA A 67 -15.27 -9.31 0.11
C ALA A 67 -14.76 -10.23 1.22
N PHE A 68 -13.64 -9.88 1.87
CA PHE A 68 -13.31 -10.50 3.15
C PHE A 68 -14.38 -10.09 4.15
N LYS A 69 -15.41 -10.92 4.30
CA LYS A 69 -16.25 -10.87 5.49
C LYS A 69 -15.42 -11.40 6.63
N ALA A 70 -14.86 -10.48 7.43
CA ALA A 70 -14.26 -10.81 8.71
C ALA A 70 -15.37 -11.33 9.65
N ASN A 71 -15.68 -12.62 9.54
CA ASN A 71 -16.52 -13.29 10.51
C ASN A 71 -15.63 -13.56 11.73
N ASN A 72 -15.70 -12.68 12.71
CA ASN A 72 -15.01 -12.85 13.98
C ASN A 72 -15.75 -13.94 14.78
N VAL A 73 -15.41 -15.20 14.55
CA VAL A 73 -16.00 -16.33 15.29
C VAL A 73 -15.21 -16.54 16.57
N ALA A 74 -15.66 -15.92 17.66
CA ALA A 74 -15.12 -16.18 18.98
C ALA A 74 -15.46 -17.63 19.40
N GLY A 75 -14.45 -18.47 19.60
CA GLY A 75 -14.62 -19.76 20.29
C GLY A 75 -14.23 -21.03 19.54
N ASN A 76 -13.62 -20.96 18.36
CA ASN A 76 -13.03 -22.16 17.74
C ASN A 76 -11.50 -22.01 17.65
N ASN A 77 -10.77 -22.93 18.27
CA ASN A 77 -9.30 -23.03 18.26
C ASN A 77 -8.72 -23.40 16.88
N ASN A 78 -9.52 -23.30 15.82
CA ASN A 78 -9.08 -23.49 14.46
C ASN A 78 -8.53 -22.17 13.95
N TYR A 79 -7.22 -21.98 14.12
CA TYR A 79 -6.42 -20.94 13.50
C TYR A 79 -6.39 -21.17 11.97
N VAL A 80 -7.52 -20.91 11.31
CA VAL A 80 -7.54 -20.76 9.86
C VAL A 80 -7.14 -19.32 9.62
N GLY A 81 -5.86 -19.15 9.25
CA GLY A 81 -5.15 -17.87 9.18
C GLY A 81 -5.89 -16.79 8.38
N ASN A 82 -6.79 -16.09 9.05
CA ASN A 82 -6.81 -14.66 8.91
C ASN A 82 -5.57 -14.17 9.63
N VAL A 83 -4.73 -13.44 8.89
CA VAL A 83 -3.79 -12.46 9.43
C VAL A 83 -4.47 -11.83 10.63
N SER A 84 -4.10 -12.28 11.83
CA SER A 84 -4.19 -11.41 12.98
C SER A 84 -3.37 -10.23 12.53
N ILE A 85 -4.03 -9.13 12.11
CA ILE A 85 -3.34 -7.85 12.07
C ILE A 85 -2.90 -7.74 13.52
N SER A 86 -1.63 -8.12 13.77
CA SER A 86 -1.10 -8.23 15.11
C SER A 86 -1.51 -6.96 15.80
N THR A 87 -2.10 -7.01 16.99
CA THR A 87 -2.57 -5.82 17.70
C THR A 87 -1.51 -4.70 17.64
N ASN A 88 -0.24 -5.09 17.62
CA ASN A 88 0.95 -4.27 17.33
C ASN A 88 0.90 -3.49 16.01
N LEU A 89 0.55 -4.10 14.87
CA LEU A 89 0.41 -3.43 13.57
C LEU A 89 -0.75 -2.42 13.56
N LEU A 90 -1.87 -2.71 14.25
CA LEU A 90 -2.97 -1.75 14.41
C LEU A 90 -2.55 -0.55 15.27
N ILE A 91 -1.85 -0.81 16.37
CA ILE A 91 -1.30 0.21 17.25
C ILE A 91 -0.29 1.08 16.50
N GLU A 92 0.63 0.46 15.75
CA GLU A 92 1.64 1.15 14.95
C GLU A 92 1.01 1.99 13.85
N ASN A 93 0.02 1.45 13.12
CA ASN A 93 -0.69 2.22 12.10
C ASN A 93 -1.46 3.42 12.68
N GLN A 94 -2.04 3.25 13.87
CA GLN A 94 -2.70 4.36 14.57
C GLN A 94 -1.71 5.41 15.06
N ALA A 95 -0.55 4.98 15.58
CA ALA A 95 0.53 5.88 15.98
C ALA A 95 1.05 6.68 14.77
N LEU A 96 1.31 6.01 13.65
CA LEU A 96 1.74 6.65 12.40
C LEU A 96 0.70 7.65 11.87
N LYS A 97 -0.60 7.35 11.96
CA LYS A 97 -1.66 8.29 11.59
C LYS A 97 -1.66 9.54 12.46
N ASN A 98 -1.44 9.38 13.77
CA ASN A 98 -1.38 10.51 14.69
C ASN A 98 -0.13 11.38 14.44
N GLU A 99 1.02 10.76 14.21
CA GLU A 99 2.26 11.47 13.88
C GLU A 99 2.14 12.25 12.57
N LEU A 100 1.53 11.64 11.55
CA LEU A 100 1.28 12.28 10.26
C LEU A 100 0.33 13.48 10.38
N ALA A 101 -0.67 13.41 11.27
CA ALA A 101 -1.54 14.54 11.57
C ALA A 101 -0.79 15.69 12.27
N ALA A 102 0.06 15.38 13.26
CA ALA A 102 0.87 16.38 13.96
C ALA A 102 1.88 17.07 13.03
N LEU A 103 2.52 16.30 12.14
CA LEU A 103 3.43 16.82 11.12
C LEU A 103 2.71 17.76 10.15
N LYS A 104 1.51 17.38 9.68
CA LYS A 104 0.70 18.25 8.81
C LYS A 104 0.33 19.56 9.47
N GLU A 105 -0.04 19.54 10.75
CA GLU A 105 -0.39 20.76 11.47
C GLU A 105 0.84 21.66 11.69
N THR A 106 2.00 21.06 12.00
CA THR A 106 3.25 21.80 12.12
C THR A 106 3.66 22.44 10.79
N LEU A 107 3.47 21.73 9.68
CA LEU A 107 3.72 22.26 8.34
C LEU A 107 2.83 23.47 8.05
N ARG A 108 1.53 23.35 8.35
CA ARG A 108 0.54 24.43 8.18
C ARG A 108 0.92 25.68 8.97
N ALA A 109 1.30 25.52 10.24
CA ALA A 109 1.74 26.63 11.08
C ALA A 109 3.02 27.30 10.55
N LYS A 110 3.96 26.52 10.02
CA LYS A 110 5.18 27.05 9.39
C LYS A 110 4.86 27.82 8.11
N ASP A 111 3.95 27.31 7.27
CA ASP A 111 3.51 28.00 6.06
C ASP A 111 2.81 29.33 6.36
N GLU A 112 1.95 29.37 7.38
CA GLU A 112 1.31 30.62 7.84
C GLU A 112 2.34 31.62 8.36
N SER A 113 3.35 31.15 9.11
CA SER A 113 4.44 32.00 9.60
C SER A 113 5.32 32.55 8.47
N LEU A 114 5.63 31.75 7.46
CA LEU A 114 6.37 32.18 6.28
C LEU A 114 5.62 33.29 5.54
N LYS A 115 4.32 33.08 5.26
CA LYS A 115 3.48 34.11 4.63
C LYS A 115 3.45 35.43 5.43
N ALA A 116 3.36 35.34 6.76
CA ALA A 116 3.40 36.52 7.61
C ALA A 116 4.73 37.28 7.51
N LYS A 117 5.86 36.56 7.43
CA LYS A 117 7.18 37.18 7.24
C LYS A 117 7.32 37.79 5.85
N ASP A 118 6.82 37.14 4.80
CA ASP A 118 6.86 37.67 3.44
C ASP A 118 6.07 38.98 3.34
N MET A 119 4.85 39.04 3.92
CA MET A 119 4.06 40.28 3.98
C MET A 119 4.78 41.42 4.73
N LEU A 120 5.49 41.09 5.82
CA LEU A 120 6.27 42.08 6.57
C LEU A 120 7.45 42.60 5.75
N ILE A 121 8.16 41.73 5.04
CA ILE A 121 9.27 42.08 4.15
C ILE A 121 8.76 43.01 3.02
N GLU A 122 7.64 42.67 2.38
CA GLU A 122 7.01 43.52 1.36
C GLU A 122 6.62 44.90 1.91
N THR A 123 6.06 44.95 3.11
CA THR A 123 5.68 46.20 3.78
C THR A 123 6.92 47.07 4.04
N LEU A 124 7.99 46.48 4.57
CA LEU A 124 9.24 47.19 4.87
C LEU A 124 9.93 47.72 3.60
N HIS A 125 10.00 46.92 2.53
CA HIS A 125 10.50 47.37 1.24
C HIS A 125 9.67 48.53 0.68
N SER A 126 8.35 48.49 0.84
CA SER A 126 7.44 49.55 0.39
C SER A 126 7.62 50.86 1.15
N THR A 127 7.95 50.81 2.45
CA THR A 127 8.26 52.00 3.26
C THR A 127 9.66 52.56 2.99
N ASN A 128 10.67 51.70 2.79
CA ASN A 128 12.04 52.15 2.51
C ASN A 128 12.18 52.80 1.12
N ASN A 129 11.37 52.39 0.13
CA ASN A 129 11.35 53.00 -1.20
C ASN A 129 10.59 54.35 -1.27
N LYS A 130 9.96 54.80 -0.17
CA LYS A 130 9.21 56.07 -0.09
C LYS A 130 9.96 57.18 0.66
N GLN A 131 11.16 56.90 1.17
CA GLN A 131 12.10 57.90 1.70
C GLN A 131 13.15 58.23 0.64
#